data_AF-L0IBH7-F1
#
_entry.id   AF-L0IBH7-F1
#
_cell.length_a   1.000
_cell.length_b   1.000
_cell.length_c   1.000
_cell.angle_alpha   90.00
_cell.angle_beta   90.00
_cell.angle_gamma   90.00
#
_symmetry.space_group_name_H-M   'P 1'
#
loop_
_entity.id
_entity.type
_entity.pdbx_description
1 polymer ?
#
loop_
_entity_poly.entity_id
_entity_poly.type
_entity_poly.pdbx_seq_one_letter_code
_entity_poly.pdbx_strand_id
1 'polypeptide(L)' 'MHHIITHGDVASATGSVTDEDGTEHSICDVFSFDGYSGDDPIASIESSVIATD' A
#
# COMPACT_ATOMS: atom_id res chain seq x y z
N MET A 1 11.99 1.03 -4.63
CA MET A 1 12.25 0.52 -3.26
C MET A 1 10.90 0.40 -2.59
N HIS A 2 10.51 -0.79 -2.11
CA HIS A 2 9.19 -0.99 -1.48
C HIS A 2 9.36 -0.99 0.03
N HIS A 3 8.58 -0.18 0.73
CA HIS A 3 8.57 -0.16 2.19
C HIS A 3 7.27 -0.78 2.69
N ILE A 4 7.40 -1.77 3.58
CA ILE A 4 6.27 -2.34 4.31
C ILE A 4 6.44 -1.94 5.77
N ILE A 5 5.43 -1.28 6.33
CA ILE A 5 5.36 -0.89 7.74
C ILE A 5 4.14 -1.60 8.34
N THR A 6 4.30 -2.27 9.47
CA THR A 6 3.21 -2.95 10.18
C THR A 6 3.03 -2.36 11.57
N HIS A 7 1.78 -2.17 12.00
CA HIS A 7 1.43 -1.70 13.33
C HIS A 7 0.05 -2.20 13.75
N GLY A 8 0.00 -3.17 14.67
CA GLY A 8 -1.26 -3.79 15.06
C GLY A 8 -1.98 -4.42 13.87
N ASP A 9 -3.27 -4.17 13.75
CA ASP A 9 -4.17 -4.60 12.68
C ASP A 9 -4.05 -3.77 11.39
N VAL A 10 -2.95 -3.02 11.23
CA VAL A 10 -2.70 -2.17 10.05
C VAL A 10 -1.34 -2.46 9.44
N ALA A 11 -1.27 -2.51 8.11
CA ALA A 11 -0.03 -2.46 7.35
C ALA A 11 -0.08 -1.34 6.31
N SER A 12 1.07 -0.80 5.93
CA SER A 12 1.19 0.09 4.78
C SER A 12 2.25 -0.41 3.83
N ALA A 13 1.98 -0.39 2.53
CA ALA A 13 2.95 -0.64 1.48
C ALA A 13 3.11 0.62 0.61
N THR A 14 4.35 0.95 0.27
CA THR A 14 4.64 2.02 -0.69
C THR A 14 5.42 1.50 -1.89
N GLY A 15 5.17 2.10 -3.04
CA GLY A 15 5.85 1.77 -4.29
C GLY A 15 5.68 2.86 -5.33
N SER A 16 6.28 2.65 -6.49
CA SER A 16 5.99 3.44 -7.67
C SER A 16 5.67 2.54 -8.86
N VAL A 17 4.83 3.06 -9.75
CA VAL A 17 4.43 2.43 -11.01
C VAL A 17 4.63 3.45 -12.12
N THR A 18 5.27 3.04 -13.20
CA THR A 18 5.40 3.83 -14.41
C THR A 18 4.32 3.40 -15.39
N ASP A 19 3.55 4.36 -15.90
CA ASP A 19 2.56 4.09 -16.94
C ASP A 19 3.20 3.97 -18.35
N GLU A 20 2.37 3.71 -19.37
CA GLU A 20 2.82 3.54 -20.75
C GLU A 20 3.43 4.82 -21.35
N ASP A 21 3.03 6.00 -20.84
CA ASP A 21 3.52 7.31 -21.28
C ASP A 21 4.83 7.70 -20.57
N GLY A 22 5.31 6.86 -19.64
CA GLY A 22 6.54 7.06 -18.88
C GLY A 22 6.35 7.94 -17.64
N THR A 23 5.13 8.30 -17.27
CA THR A 23 4.85 9.04 -16.04
C THR A 23 4.94 8.10 -14.84
N GLU A 24 5.73 8.48 -13.85
CA GLU A 24 5.86 7.74 -12.59
C GLU A 24 4.77 8.19 -11.61
N HIS A 25 4.07 7.21 -11.05
CA HIS A 25 3.07 7.39 -10.00
C HIS A 25 3.58 6.76 -8.72
N SER A 26 3.57 7.52 -7.64
CA SER A 26 3.80 6.99 -6.30
C SER A 26 2.49 6.44 -5.72
N ILE A 27 2.54 5.22 -5.19
CA ILE A 27 1.40 4.52 -4.59
C ILE A 27 1.69 4.31 -3.11
N CYS A 28 0.69 4.63 -2.29
CA CYS A 28 0.65 4.31 -0.86
C CYS A 28 -0.63 3.53 -0.58
N ASP A 29 -0.49 2.26 -0.22
CA ASP A 29 -1.59 1.39 0.17
C ASP A 29 -1.59 1.20 1.68
N VAL A 30 -2.75 1.32 2.31
CA VAL A 30 -2.98 0.99 3.72
C VAL A 30 -3.95 -0.19 3.78
N PHE A 31 -3.54 -1.25 4.45
CA PHE A 31 -4.29 -2.48 4.67
C PHE A 31 -4.76 -2.51 6.11
N SER A 32 -6.04 -2.77 6.33
CA SER A 32 -6.54 -3.17 7.65
C SER A 32 -6.83 -4.66 7.66
N PHE A 33 -6.64 -5.31 8.80
CA PHE A 33 -6.90 -6.73 9.02
C PHE A 33 -8.03 -6.88 10.05
N ASP A 34 -8.87 -7.91 9.92
CA ASP A 34 -9.96 -8.17 10.88
C ASP A 34 -9.45 -8.60 12.28
N GLY A 35 -8.13 -8.83 12.40
CA GLY A 35 -7.46 -9.19 13.65
C GLY A 35 -5.94 -9.06 13.56
N TYR A 36 -5.25 -9.60 14.56
CA TYR A 36 -3.79 -9.56 14.71
C TYR A 36 -3.13 -10.95 14.69
N SER A 37 -3.74 -11.91 14.01
CA SER A 37 -3.15 -13.21 13.73
C SER A 37 -2.35 -13.15 12.43
N GLY A 38 -1.27 -13.94 12.35
CA GLY A 38 -0.37 -13.92 11.19
C GLY A 38 -1.02 -14.31 9.85
N ASP A 39 -2.24 -14.86 9.89
CA ASP A 39 -3.00 -15.32 8.74
C ASP A 39 -4.36 -14.60 8.60
N ASP A 40 -4.59 -13.50 9.34
CA ASP A 40 -5.85 -12.78 9.27
C ASP A 40 -6.05 -12.15 7.88
N PRO A 41 -7.26 -12.27 7.30
CA PRO A 41 -7.53 -11.69 5.99
C PRO A 41 -7.50 -10.16 6.04
N ILE A 42 -7.15 -9.55 4.91
CA ILE A 42 -7.29 -8.10 4.72
C ILE A 42 -8.79 -7.77 4.72
N ALA A 43 -9.19 -6.90 5.63
CA ALA A 43 -10.56 -6.41 5.79
C ALA A 43 -10.85 -5.24 4.84
N SER A 44 -9.91 -4.31 4.71
CA SER A 44 -10.00 -3.19 3.78
C SER A 44 -8.65 -2.77 3.22
N ILE A 45 -8.69 -2.13 2.04
CA ILE A 45 -7.55 -1.50 1.40
C ILE A 45 -7.94 -0.07 1.06
N GLU A 46 -7.16 0.89 1.54
CA GLU A 46 -7.22 2.29 1.12
C GLU A 46 -5.97 2.61 0.31
N SER A 47 -6.17 2.99 -0.95
CA SER A 47 -5.08 3.30 -1.88
C SER A 47 -5.06 4.79 -2.20
N SER A 48 -3.88 5.39 -2.10
CA SER A 48 -3.60 6.75 -2.57
C SER A 48 -2.58 6.70 -3.70
N VAL A 49 -2.92 7.36 -4.83
CA VAL A 49 -2.05 7.48 -6.00
C VAL A 49 -1.72 8.95 -6.21
N ILE A 50 -0.43 9.25 -6.31
CA ILE A 50 0.07 10.61 -6.49
C ILE A 50 0.97 10.59 -7.73
N ALA A 51 0.62 11.38 -8.75
CA ALA A 51 1.50 11.60 -9.89
C ALA A 51 2.76 12.34 -9.42
N THR A 52 3.92 11.84 -9.82
CA THR A 52 5.22 12.42 -9.51
C THR A 52 5.79 13.03 -10.80
N ASP A 53 5.72 14.37 -10.90
CA ASP A 53 6.36 15.18 -11.96
C ASP A 53 7.88 15.30 -11.78
#